data_AF-A0A2D9N158-F1
#
_entry.id   AF-A0A2D9N158-F1
#
_cell.length_a   1.000
_cell.length_b   1.000
_cell.length_c   1.000
_cell.angle_alpha   90.00
_cell.angle_beta   90.00
_cell.angle_gamma   90.00
#
_symmetry.space_group_name_H-M   'P 1'
#
loop_
_entity.id
_entity.type
_entity.pdbx_description
1 polymer ?
#
loop_
_entity_poly.entity_id
_entity_poly.type
_entity_poly.pdbx_seq_one_letter_code
_entity_poly.pdbx_strand_id
1 'polypeptide(L)'
;NGQNLIGIDPWKVFLKQRNAKARKKPFSLLEFVQSQPVLCRVKIGKTKLKWANRFPQLVVKKSGTQPVGGYEICLNSSGLPVNLTPINKGELEENEVKLLEVFPDAYKAAPCKKLVFKKGQQWTLTAKGKTHINLLIN
;
A
#
# COMPACT_ATOMS: atom_id res chain seq x y z
N ASN A 1 19.58 4.47 7.60
CA ASN A 1 19.12 3.22 6.94
C ASN A 1 18.57 3.53 5.55
N GLY A 2 19.46 3.58 4.56
CA GLY A 2 19.16 3.98 3.17
C GLY A 2 18.39 2.94 2.37
N GLN A 3 17.18 2.57 2.83
CA GLN A 3 16.22 1.90 1.96
C GLN A 3 15.59 2.97 1.07
N ASN A 4 16.14 3.14 -0.12
CA ASN A 4 15.60 4.07 -1.09
C ASN A 4 14.22 3.53 -1.53
N LEU A 5 13.15 4.20 -1.07
CA LEU A 5 11.74 3.86 -1.31
C LEU A 5 11.32 4.18 -2.75
N ILE A 6 12.16 3.84 -3.73
CA ILE A 6 11.81 3.90 -5.16
C ILE A 6 10.89 2.69 -5.44
N GLY A 7 9.71 2.73 -4.83
CA GLY A 7 8.57 1.87 -5.14
C GLY A 7 7.80 2.32 -6.38
N ILE A 8 8.23 3.43 -6.96
CA ILE A 8 7.74 4.02 -8.20
C ILE A 8 8.86 3.98 -9.22
N ASP A 9 8.58 3.38 -10.37
CA ASP A 9 9.49 3.39 -11.52
C ASP A 9 9.45 4.77 -12.21
N PRO A 10 10.54 5.56 -12.20
CA PRO A 10 10.56 6.89 -12.80
C PRO A 10 10.25 6.87 -14.29
N TRP A 11 10.67 5.84 -15.01
CA TRP A 11 10.38 5.71 -16.44
C TRP A 11 8.88 5.66 -16.69
N LYS A 12 8.13 4.91 -15.87
CA LYS A 12 6.67 4.83 -15.97
C LYS A 12 5.98 6.15 -15.66
N VAL A 13 6.52 6.92 -14.72
CA VAL A 13 6.02 8.26 -14.40
C VAL A 13 6.17 9.19 -15.61
N PHE A 14 7.38 9.31 -16.15
CA PHE A 14 7.65 10.17 -17.30
C PHE A 14 6.88 9.73 -18.55
N LEU A 15 6.75 8.42 -18.77
CA LEU A 15 5.94 7.89 -19.87
C LEU A 15 4.46 8.27 -19.70
N LYS A 16 3.90 8.15 -18.49
CA LYS A 16 2.51 8.56 -18.22
C LYS A 16 2.33 10.07 -18.39
N GLN A 17 3.28 10.88 -17.93
CA GLN A 17 3.27 12.33 -18.10
C GLN A 17 3.32 12.73 -19.58
N ARG A 18 4.20 12.12 -20.38
CA ARG A 18 4.27 12.33 -21.84
C ARG A 18 2.95 11.99 -22.51
N ASN A 19 2.36 10.85 -22.17
CA ASN A 19 1.10 10.39 -22.74
C ASN A 19 -0.09 11.31 -22.33
N ALA A 20 -0.09 11.84 -21.11
CA ALA A 20 -1.09 12.80 -20.65
C ALA A 20 -0.99 14.11 -21.44
N LYS A 21 0.23 14.63 -21.63
CA LYS A 21 0.50 15.82 -22.46
C LYS A 21 0.02 15.63 -23.90
N ALA A 22 0.31 14.48 -24.53
CA ALA A 22 -0.15 14.17 -25.88
C ALA A 22 -1.68 14.16 -26.00
N ARG A 23 -2.39 13.79 -24.92
CA ARG A 23 -3.86 13.76 -24.84
C ARG A 23 -4.48 15.08 -24.33
N LYS A 24 -3.68 16.14 -24.15
CA LYS A 24 -4.09 17.41 -23.54
C LYS A 24 -4.79 17.24 -22.17
N LYS A 25 -4.37 16.24 -21.38
CA LYS A 25 -4.88 16.00 -20.03
C LYS A 25 -3.82 16.36 -18.98
N PRO A 26 -4.22 16.90 -17.81
CA PRO A 26 -3.29 17.10 -16.71
C PRO A 26 -2.75 15.76 -16.21
N PHE A 27 -1.49 15.74 -15.77
CA PHE A 27 -0.90 14.59 -15.11
C PHE A 27 -0.96 14.79 -13.59
N SER A 28 -1.52 13.81 -12.88
CA SER A 28 -1.52 13.77 -11.41
C SER A 28 -0.63 12.62 -10.94
N LEU A 29 0.42 12.96 -10.18
CA LEU A 29 1.28 11.96 -9.54
C LEU A 29 0.49 11.16 -8.49
N LEU A 30 -0.45 11.81 -7.80
CA LEU A 30 -1.32 11.14 -6.83
C LEU A 30 -2.15 10.04 -7.49
N GLU A 31 -2.84 10.36 -8.59
CA GLU A 31 -3.62 9.37 -9.34
C GLU A 31 -2.72 8.27 -9.91
N PHE A 32 -1.51 8.61 -10.36
CA PHE A 32 -0.53 7.62 -10.80
C PHE A 32 -0.14 6.63 -9.67
N VAL A 33 0.03 7.12 -8.44
CA VAL A 33 0.31 6.28 -7.27
C VAL A 33 -0.90 5.43 -6.90
N GLN A 34 -2.10 6.02 -6.80
CA GLN A 34 -3.32 5.32 -6.43
C GLN A 34 -3.74 4.25 -7.46
N SER A 35 -3.38 4.45 -8.73
CA SER A 35 -3.65 3.50 -9.82
C SER A 35 -2.61 2.39 -9.98
N GLN A 36 -1.55 2.37 -9.15
CA GLN A 36 -0.57 1.29 -9.21
C GLN A 36 -1.23 -0.06 -8.88
N PRO A 37 -0.85 -1.15 -9.57
CA PRO A 37 -1.36 -2.48 -9.25
C PRO A 37 -1.11 -2.86 -7.79
N VAL A 38 -2.17 -3.25 -7.09
CA VAL A 38 -2.10 -3.70 -5.70
C VAL A 38 -1.62 -5.15 -5.69
N LEU A 39 -0.57 -5.44 -4.93
CA LEU A 39 -0.09 -6.80 -4.67
C LEU A 39 -0.89 -7.45 -3.55
N CYS A 40 -1.02 -6.74 -2.43
CA CYS A 40 -1.74 -7.25 -1.28
C CYS A 40 -2.38 -6.13 -0.47
N ARG A 41 -3.38 -6.52 0.30
CA ARG A 41 -4.12 -5.67 1.23
C ARG A 41 -3.85 -6.16 2.64
N VAL A 42 -3.40 -5.27 3.52
CA VAL A 42 -3.08 -5.59 4.90
C VAL A 42 -3.86 -4.68 5.84
N LYS A 43 -4.31 -5.22 6.97
CA LYS A 43 -4.94 -4.46 8.05
C LYS A 43 -3.90 -4.26 9.15
N ILE A 44 -3.79 -3.03 9.64
CA ILE A 44 -2.83 -2.65 10.68
C ILE A 44 -3.55 -1.88 11.77
N GLY A 45 -3.45 -2.34 13.02
CA GLY A 45 -4.00 -1.68 14.18
C GLY A 45 -3.05 -0.60 14.63
N LYS A 46 -3.07 0.57 13.99
CA LYS A 46 -2.20 1.69 14.35
C LYS A 46 -2.93 3.00 14.20
N THR A 47 -3.40 3.55 15.31
CA THR A 47 -4.21 4.78 15.30
C THR A 47 -3.46 5.96 14.67
N LYS A 48 -2.19 6.15 15.04
CA LYS A 48 -1.32 7.22 14.53
C LYS A 48 -0.27 6.67 13.57
N LEU A 49 -0.71 6.19 12.40
CA LEU A 49 0.20 5.68 11.38
C LEU A 49 0.98 6.82 10.71
N LYS A 50 2.33 6.79 10.80
CA LYS A 50 3.19 7.84 10.22
C LYS A 50 2.96 8.06 8.74
N TRP A 51 2.74 6.98 7.97
CA TRP A 51 2.47 7.09 6.54
C TRP A 51 1.17 7.84 6.24
N ALA A 52 0.09 7.56 6.99
CA ALA A 52 -1.19 8.27 6.84
C ALA A 52 -1.06 9.76 7.17
N ASN A 53 -0.28 10.10 8.20
CA ASN A 53 -0.01 11.50 8.57
C ASN A 53 0.86 12.22 7.53
N ARG A 54 1.83 11.52 6.94
CA ARG A 54 2.76 12.09 5.94
C ARG A 54 2.10 12.27 4.58
N PHE A 55 1.20 11.37 4.20
CA PHE A 55 0.52 11.37 2.91
C PHE A 55 -1.01 11.25 3.06
N PRO A 56 -1.66 12.27 3.68
CA PRO A 56 -3.10 12.25 3.92
C PRO A 56 -3.93 12.12 2.64
N GLN A 57 -3.40 12.55 1.49
CA GLN A 57 -4.05 12.43 0.18
C GLN A 57 -4.22 10.98 -0.30
N LEU A 58 -3.50 10.02 0.29
CA LEU A 58 -3.68 8.58 0.02
C LEU A 58 -4.72 7.94 0.95
N VAL A 59 -5.21 8.68 1.94
CA VAL A 59 -6.19 8.20 2.91
C VAL A 59 -7.59 8.46 2.35
N VAL A 60 -8.35 7.39 2.16
CA VAL A 60 -9.76 7.45 1.80
C VAL A 60 -10.53 8.12 2.94
N LYS A 61 -11.47 9.01 2.59
CA LYS A 61 -12.31 9.68 3.58
C LYS A 61 -13.05 8.62 4.41
N LYS A 62 -12.90 8.68 5.73
CA LYS A 62 -13.61 7.80 6.63
C LYS A 62 -15.11 8.05 6.53
N SER A 63 -15.88 6.98 6.39
CA SER A 63 -17.34 7.00 6.56
C SER A 63 -17.67 6.72 8.03
N GLY A 64 -18.50 7.56 8.64
CA GLY A 64 -18.99 7.39 10.02
C GLY A 64 -18.23 8.18 11.09
N THR A 65 -18.73 8.09 12.33
CA THR A 65 -18.30 8.89 13.48
C THR A 65 -17.34 8.16 14.43
N GLN A 66 -17.18 6.85 14.27
CA GLN A 66 -16.33 6.06 15.16
C GLN A 66 -14.86 6.53 15.08
N PRO A 67 -14.09 6.49 16.18
CA PRO A 67 -12.67 6.79 16.15
C PRO A 67 -11.90 5.84 15.23
N VAL A 68 -10.79 6.31 14.66
CA VAL A 68 -9.88 5.47 13.86
C VAL A 68 -9.13 4.52 14.81
N GLY A 69 -9.15 3.23 14.51
CA GLY A 69 -8.37 2.20 15.22
C GLY A 69 -7.10 1.78 14.50
N GLY A 70 -6.98 2.13 13.23
CA GLY A 70 -5.93 1.65 12.36
C GLY A 70 -6.26 1.92 10.90
N TYR A 71 -5.57 1.21 10.02
CA TYR A 71 -5.75 1.35 8.57
C TYR A 71 -5.71 0.00 7.88
N GLU A 72 -6.60 -0.18 6.92
CA GLU A 72 -6.39 -1.11 5.81
C GLU A 72 -5.51 -0.42 4.77
N ILE A 73 -4.48 -1.10 4.29
CA ILE A 73 -3.47 -0.55 3.39
C ILE A 73 -3.35 -1.45 2.18
N CYS A 74 -3.51 -0.86 1.00
CA CYS A 74 -3.18 -1.49 -0.27
C CYS A 74 -1.70 -1.24 -0.58
N LEU A 75 -0.93 -2.32 -0.71
CA LEU A 75 0.49 -2.27 -1.04
C LEU A 75 0.70 -2.73 -2.47
N ASN A 76 1.48 -1.98 -3.27
CA ASN A 76 1.93 -2.47 -4.56
C ASN A 76 3.04 -3.53 -4.41
N SER A 77 3.55 -4.06 -5.52
CA SER A 77 4.59 -5.09 -5.50
C SER A 77 5.92 -4.66 -4.87
N SER A 78 6.18 -3.37 -4.74
CA SER A 78 7.36 -2.84 -4.05
C SER A 78 7.12 -2.61 -2.55
N GLY A 79 5.88 -2.73 -2.09
CA GLY A 79 5.47 -2.43 -0.72
C GLY A 79 5.14 -0.96 -0.51
N LEU A 80 5.02 -0.16 -1.57
CA LEU A 80 4.54 1.21 -1.48
C LEU A 80 3.04 1.18 -1.12
N PRO A 81 2.60 1.88 -0.07
CA PRO A 81 1.19 2.12 0.17
C PRO A 81 0.61 3.02 -0.92
N VAL A 82 -0.42 2.52 -1.61
CA VAL A 82 -1.06 3.23 -2.72
C VAL A 82 -2.44 3.77 -2.37
N ASN A 83 -3.10 3.17 -1.38
CA ASN A 83 -4.35 3.62 -0.78
C ASN A 83 -4.43 3.15 0.68
N LEU A 84 -5.04 3.97 1.54
CA LEU A 84 -5.27 3.68 2.95
C LEU A 84 -6.73 3.91 3.29
N THR A 85 -7.39 2.93 3.89
CA THR A 85 -8.77 3.05 4.35
C THR A 85 -8.77 2.99 5.88
N PRO A 86 -9.24 4.04 6.59
CA PRO A 86 -9.33 4.00 8.04
C PRO A 86 -10.30 2.90 8.50
N ILE A 87 -9.89 2.12 9.50
CA ILE A 87 -10.75 1.12 10.16
C ILE A 87 -11.23 1.67 11.50
N ASN A 88 -12.32 1.12 12.02
CA ASN A 88 -12.86 1.51 13.31
C ASN A 88 -12.01 0.99 14.47
N LYS A 89 -12.04 1.72 15.58
CA LYS A 89 -11.43 1.29 16.83
C LYS A 89 -12.07 -0.03 17.31
N GLY A 90 -11.23 -0.98 17.72
CA GLY A 90 -11.64 -2.31 18.16
C GLY A 90 -11.68 -3.38 17.06
N GLU A 91 -11.49 -3.01 15.79
CA GLU A 91 -11.40 -4.00 14.70
C GLU A 91 -10.08 -4.79 14.68
N LEU A 92 -9.04 -4.26 15.33
CA LEU A 92 -7.70 -4.85 15.41
C LEU A 92 -6.95 -4.31 16.64
N GLU A 93 -6.10 -5.14 17.26
CA GLU A 93 -5.27 -4.73 18.40
C GLU A 93 -4.13 -3.80 17.97
N GLU A 94 -3.61 -3.00 18.90
CA GLU A 94 -2.51 -2.06 18.60
C GLU A 94 -1.23 -2.82 18.15
N ASN A 95 -0.66 -2.39 17.03
CA ASN A 95 0.42 -2.99 16.26
C ASN A 95 0.14 -4.38 15.68
N GLU A 96 -1.09 -4.90 15.77
CA GLU A 96 -1.46 -6.14 15.10
C GLU A 96 -1.52 -5.93 13.57
N VAL A 97 -1.04 -6.91 12.82
CA VAL A 97 -1.00 -6.91 11.35
C VAL A 97 -1.68 -8.17 10.82
N LYS A 98 -2.69 -8.00 9.96
CA LYS A 98 -3.37 -9.09 9.26
C LYS A 98 -3.27 -8.93 7.74
N LEU A 99 -2.91 -10.00 7.04
CA LEU A 99 -3.02 -10.06 5.58
C LEU A 99 -4.47 -10.38 5.20
N LEU A 100 -5.13 -9.49 4.45
CA LEU A 100 -6.52 -9.66 4.05
C LEU A 100 -6.63 -10.35 2.70
N GLU A 101 -5.88 -9.86 1.71
CA GLU A 101 -6.05 -10.26 0.32
C GLU A 101 -4.72 -10.17 -0.42
N VAL A 102 -4.50 -11.07 -1.38
CA VAL A 102 -3.38 -11.03 -2.32
C VAL A 102 -3.94 -11.12 -3.73
N PHE A 103 -3.53 -10.22 -4.61
CA PHE A 103 -3.96 -10.18 -6.00
C PHE A 103 -2.99 -11.00 -6.86
N PRO A 104 -3.40 -12.18 -7.38
CA PRO A 104 -2.49 -13.12 -8.03
C PRO A 104 -1.80 -12.56 -9.28
N ASP A 105 -2.48 -11.71 -10.05
CA ASP A 105 -1.93 -11.16 -11.29
C ASP A 105 -0.77 -10.19 -11.01
N ALA A 106 -0.93 -9.32 -10.00
CA ALA A 106 0.14 -8.44 -9.54
C ALA A 106 1.31 -9.22 -8.93
N TYR A 107 1.03 -10.34 -8.25
CA TYR A 107 2.07 -11.25 -7.73
C TYR A 107 2.87 -11.91 -8.87
N LYS A 108 2.20 -12.45 -9.88
CA LYS A 108 2.84 -13.08 -11.05
C LYS A 108 3.67 -12.08 -11.85
N ALA A 109 3.21 -10.84 -11.98
CA ALA A 109 3.92 -9.78 -12.69
C ALA A 109 5.20 -9.28 -11.97
N ALA A 110 5.40 -9.61 -10.69
CA ALA A 110 6.53 -9.14 -9.89
C ALA A 110 7.21 -10.27 -9.09
N PRO A 111 7.77 -11.30 -9.75
CA PRO A 111 8.24 -12.53 -9.11
C PRO A 111 9.39 -12.31 -8.11
N CYS A 112 10.20 -11.27 -8.29
CA CYS A 112 11.36 -10.97 -7.45
C CYS A 112 11.02 -10.17 -6.18
N LYS A 113 9.83 -9.57 -6.09
CA LYS A 113 9.45 -8.66 -4.99
C LYS A 113 8.43 -9.31 -4.05
N LYS A 114 8.83 -10.43 -3.43
CA LYS A 114 7.96 -11.28 -2.60
C LYS A 114 7.74 -10.71 -1.19
N LEU A 115 6.75 -9.83 -1.04
CA LEU A 115 6.23 -9.44 0.29
C LEU A 115 5.35 -10.53 0.91
N VAL A 116 4.73 -11.33 0.05
CA VAL A 116 3.87 -12.46 0.41
C VAL A 116 4.35 -13.70 -0.31
N PHE A 117 3.98 -14.86 0.21
CA PHE A 117 4.14 -16.14 -0.46
C PHE A 117 2.94 -17.04 -0.18
N LYS A 118 2.74 -18.01 -1.06
CA LYS A 118 1.68 -19.01 -0.91
C LYS A 118 2.24 -20.21 -0.16
N LYS A 119 1.67 -20.55 0.98
CA LYS A 119 1.95 -21.76 1.78
C LYS A 119 0.76 -22.70 1.67
N GLY A 120 0.85 -23.70 0.80
CA GLY A 120 -0.28 -24.55 0.45
C GLY A 120 -1.41 -23.73 -0.20
N GLN A 121 -2.58 -23.69 0.43
CA GLN A 121 -3.72 -22.90 -0.04
C GLN A 121 -3.75 -21.46 0.50
N GLN A 122 -2.96 -21.16 1.55
CA GLN A 122 -3.02 -19.89 2.25
C GLN A 122 -1.91 -18.93 1.81
N TRP A 123 -2.23 -17.63 1.74
CA TRP A 123 -1.24 -16.59 1.58
C TRP A 123 -0.73 -16.12 2.94
N THR A 124 0.57 -15.84 3.02
CA THR A 124 1.17 -15.31 4.24
C THR A 124 2.30 -14.33 3.92
N LEU A 125 2.62 -13.46 4.88
CA LEU A 125 3.70 -12.49 4.76
C LEU A 125 5.06 -13.18 4.89
N THR A 126 5.99 -12.85 3.98
CA THR A 126 7.39 -13.27 4.12
C THR A 126 8.05 -12.52 5.28
N ALA A 127 9.21 -12.97 5.76
CA ALA A 127 10.01 -12.22 6.73
C ALA A 127 10.33 -10.80 6.24
N LYS A 128 10.62 -10.65 4.94
CA LYS A 128 10.79 -9.36 4.26
C LYS A 128 9.50 -8.53 4.30
N GLY A 129 8.35 -9.13 4.01
CA GLY A 129 7.04 -8.46 4.08
C GLY A 129 6.72 -7.95 5.49
N LYS A 130 6.96 -8.75 6.52
CA LYS A 130 6.80 -8.34 7.92
C LYS A 130 7.73 -7.18 8.28
N THR A 131 9.00 -7.27 7.91
CA THR A 131 9.99 -6.20 8.14
C THR A 131 9.56 -4.90 7.44
N HIS A 132 9.08 -5.00 6.20
CA HIS A 132 8.59 -3.86 5.44
C HIS A 132 7.38 -3.19 6.10
N ILE A 133 6.41 -3.98 6.57
CA ILE A 133 5.24 -3.46 7.27
C ILE A 133 5.63 -2.80 8.60
N ASN A 134 6.58 -3.39 9.33
CA ASN A 134 7.08 -2.79 10.57
C ASN A 134 7.72 -1.41 10.34
N LEU A 135 8.32 -1.17 9.17
CA LEU A 135 8.84 0.16 8.78
C LEU A 135 7.74 1.18 8.44
N LEU A 136 6.54 0.72 8.09
CA LEU A 136 5.38 1.59 7.89
C LEU A 136 4.71 1.97 9.22
N ILE A 137 4.78 1.06 10.21
CA ILE A 137 4.20 1.24 11.54
C ILE A 137 5.07 2.17 12.41
N ASN A 138 6.39 1.98 12.35
CA ASN A 138 7.37 2.66 13.21
C ASN A 138 7.91 3.95 12.61
#